data_AF-A0A8J5C733-F1
#
_entry.id   AF-A0A8J5C733-F1
#
_cell.length_a   1.000
_cell.length_b   1.000
_cell.length_c   1.000
_cell.angle_alpha   90.00
_cell.angle_beta   90.00
_cell.angle_gamma   90.00
#
_symmetry.space_group_name_H-M   'P 1'
#
loop_
_entity.id
_entity.type
_entity.pdbx_description
1 polymer ?
#
loop_
_entity_poly.entity_id
_entity_poly.type
_entity_poly.pdbx_seq_one_letter_code
_entity_poly.pdbx_strand_id
1 'polypeptide(L)'
;MASTSSLQVSKLTKDNYKMWSIQMEALLGFLDVWDLVETEYTIAETSNGNEQALKVMKKREKALFTIYQGVDETTFKLITLAITSQEAWEILKITYDGVDKEKKILLQTLRAQFEALQQEPSKLIFDYFSRFDFIVVAIEESKDLEVMAVEELMGGLWSI
;
A
#
# COMPACT_ATOMS: atom_id res chain seq x y z
N MET A 1 -11.78 13.83 -45.24
CA MET A 1 -10.55 13.39 -44.54
C MET A 1 -10.99 12.75 -43.24
N ALA A 2 -10.87 11.43 -43.11
CA ALA A 2 -11.17 10.76 -41.85
C ALA A 2 -10.06 11.13 -40.87
N SER A 3 -10.40 11.90 -39.83
CA SER A 3 -9.48 12.15 -38.73
C SER A 3 -9.17 10.79 -38.10
N THR A 4 -7.97 10.28 -38.35
CA THR A 4 -7.45 9.12 -37.64
C THR A 4 -7.33 9.53 -36.18
N SER A 5 -8.31 9.15 -35.36
CA SER A 5 -8.25 9.32 -33.92
C SER A 5 -7.02 8.55 -33.42
N SER A 6 -6.00 9.30 -33.06
CA SER A 6 -4.82 8.82 -32.36
C SER A 6 -5.28 7.99 -31.15
N LEU A 7 -4.93 6.70 -31.11
CA LEU A 7 -5.08 5.85 -29.92
C LEU A 7 -4.05 6.32 -28.88
N GLN A 8 -4.27 7.50 -28.31
CA GLN A 8 -3.38 8.08 -27.32
C GLN A 8 -4.02 7.96 -25.93
N VAL A 9 -3.40 7.14 -25.10
CA VAL A 9 -3.60 7.19 -23.66
C VAL A 9 -3.01 8.50 -23.16
N SER A 10 -3.69 9.16 -22.23
CA SER A 10 -3.15 10.37 -21.60
C SER A 10 -1.83 10.02 -20.89
N LYS A 11 -0.88 10.95 -20.79
CA LYS A 11 0.36 10.65 -20.05
C LYS A 11 0.07 10.45 -18.56
N LEU A 12 0.75 9.48 -17.94
CA LEU A 12 0.66 9.25 -16.50
C LEU A 12 1.18 10.47 -15.73
N THR A 13 0.42 10.88 -14.73
CA THR A 13 0.76 11.92 -13.76
C THR A 13 0.51 11.40 -12.35
N LYS A 14 0.93 12.18 -11.34
CA LYS A 14 0.75 11.80 -9.92
C LYS A 14 -0.70 11.64 -9.49
N ASP A 15 -1.64 12.25 -10.22
CA ASP A 15 -3.03 12.39 -9.78
C ASP A 15 -4.03 11.67 -10.70
N ASN A 16 -3.57 11.10 -11.83
CA ASN A 16 -4.46 10.47 -12.81
C ASN A 16 -4.31 8.94 -12.90
N TYR A 17 -3.54 8.30 -12.01
CA TYR A 17 -3.21 6.86 -12.11
C TYR A 17 -4.42 5.96 -12.34
N LYS A 18 -5.50 6.12 -11.58
CA LYS A 18 -6.71 5.29 -11.72
C LYS A 18 -7.36 5.40 -13.10
N MET A 19 -7.40 6.62 -13.67
CA MET A 19 -7.95 6.83 -15.01
C MET A 19 -6.98 6.32 -16.08
N TRP A 20 -5.69 6.58 -15.87
CA TRP A 20 -4.62 6.13 -16.74
C TRP A 20 -4.55 4.61 -16.83
N SER A 21 -4.61 3.90 -15.70
CA SER A 21 -4.52 2.44 -15.64
C SER A 21 -5.66 1.79 -16.44
N ILE A 22 -6.89 2.26 -16.28
CA ILE A 22 -8.05 1.79 -17.05
C ILE A 22 -7.85 2.01 -18.55
N GLN A 23 -7.39 3.20 -18.96
CA GLN A 23 -7.13 3.49 -20.38
C GLN A 23 -6.02 2.61 -20.95
N MET A 24 -4.99 2.34 -20.13
CA MET A 24 -3.83 1.58 -20.54
C MET A 24 -4.11 0.08 -20.60
N GLU A 25 -4.86 -0.45 -19.65
CA GLU A 25 -5.41 -1.81 -19.65
C GLU A 25 -6.26 -2.05 -20.90
N ALA A 26 -7.18 -1.14 -21.21
CA ALA A 26 -8.01 -1.22 -22.41
C ALA A 26 -7.17 -1.21 -23.70
N LEU A 27 -6.11 -0.38 -23.75
CA LEU A 27 -5.20 -0.34 -24.91
C LEU A 27 -4.39 -1.63 -25.05
N LEU A 28 -3.81 -2.13 -23.97
CA LEU A 28 -3.04 -3.38 -23.96
C LEU A 28 -3.92 -4.58 -24.32
N GLY A 29 -5.17 -4.60 -23.86
CA GLY A 29 -6.18 -5.58 -24.25
C GLY A 29 -6.54 -5.50 -25.74
N PHE A 30 -6.79 -4.29 -26.27
CA PHE A 30 -7.02 -4.08 -27.70
C PHE A 30 -5.83 -4.54 -28.56
N LEU A 31 -4.61 -4.42 -28.04
CA LEU A 31 -3.38 -4.83 -28.71
C LEU A 31 -3.06 -6.32 -28.57
N ASP A 32 -3.89 -7.09 -27.84
CA ASP A 32 -3.74 -8.53 -27.57
C ASP A 32 -2.40 -8.86 -26.87
N VAL A 33 -2.02 -8.00 -25.92
CA VAL A 33 -0.76 -8.10 -25.15
C VAL A 33 -0.93 -7.98 -23.63
N TRP A 34 -2.16 -7.79 -23.12
CA TRP A 34 -2.42 -7.66 -21.68
C TRP A 34 -1.96 -8.88 -20.86
N ASP A 35 -2.14 -10.10 -21.39
CA ASP A 35 -1.75 -11.34 -20.72
C ASP A 35 -0.26 -11.38 -20.33
N LEU A 36 0.59 -10.67 -21.07
CA LEU A 36 2.04 -10.55 -20.83
C LEU A 36 2.40 -9.53 -19.74
N VAL A 37 1.43 -8.73 -19.30
CA VAL A 37 1.55 -7.77 -18.21
C VAL A 37 0.97 -8.35 -16.93
N GLU A 38 -0.09 -9.16 -17.03
CA GLU A 38 -0.78 -9.78 -15.89
C GLU A 38 -0.10 -11.06 -15.40
N THR A 39 0.43 -11.89 -16.31
CA THR A 39 0.95 -13.23 -15.95
C THR A 39 2.47 -13.29 -16.01
N GLU A 40 3.09 -13.73 -14.90
CA GLU A 40 4.52 -14.01 -14.81
C GLU A 40 4.86 -15.23 -15.69
N TYR A 41 5.16 -14.97 -16.96
CA TYR A 41 5.31 -16.04 -17.95
C TYR A 41 6.63 -16.79 -17.74
N THR A 42 6.56 -17.93 -17.06
CA THR A 42 7.67 -18.87 -16.95
C THR A 42 8.05 -19.39 -18.34
N ILE A 43 9.36 -19.54 -18.57
CA ILE A 43 10.01 -19.86 -19.85
C ILE A 43 9.67 -21.30 -20.35
N ALA A 44 8.70 -21.96 -19.74
CA ALA A 44 8.38 -23.37 -19.93
C ALA A 44 7.64 -23.67 -21.25
N GLU A 45 7.01 -22.67 -21.90
CA GLU A 45 6.25 -22.91 -23.14
C GLU A 45 7.09 -22.78 -24.43
N THR A 46 8.36 -22.40 -24.36
CA THR A 46 9.27 -22.30 -25.53
C THR A 46 9.76 -23.65 -26.10
N SER A 47 9.15 -24.76 -25.69
CA SER A 47 9.40 -26.10 -26.26
C SER A 47 8.89 -26.25 -27.70
N ASN A 48 8.08 -25.33 -28.22
CA ASN A 48 7.36 -25.50 -29.48
C ASN A 48 7.78 -24.47 -30.55
N GLY A 49 8.90 -24.71 -31.23
CA GLY A 49 9.25 -24.05 -32.50
C GLY A 49 9.76 -22.60 -32.41
N ASN A 50 10.78 -22.31 -33.20
CA ASN A 50 11.40 -20.98 -33.34
C ASN A 50 10.42 -19.84 -33.68
N GLU A 51 9.34 -20.14 -34.40
CA GLU A 51 8.35 -19.15 -34.84
C GLU A 51 7.41 -18.67 -33.71
N GLN A 52 7.01 -19.56 -32.80
CA GLN A 52 6.16 -19.18 -31.65
C GLN A 52 6.96 -18.33 -30.66
N ALA A 53 8.21 -18.69 -30.39
CA ALA A 53 9.12 -17.93 -29.53
C ALA A 53 9.30 -16.48 -30.04
N LEU A 54 9.52 -16.31 -31.35
CA LEU A 54 9.68 -15.00 -31.97
C LEU A 54 8.39 -14.16 -31.87
N LYS A 55 7.22 -14.79 -32.02
CA LYS A 55 5.93 -14.11 -31.90
C LYS A 55 5.68 -13.60 -30.48
N VAL A 56 6.04 -14.39 -29.47
CA VAL A 56 5.95 -13.99 -28.05
C VAL A 56 6.90 -12.84 -27.74
N MET A 57 8.16 -12.89 -28.20
CA MET A 57 9.10 -11.79 -28.01
C MET A 57 8.58 -10.47 -28.60
N LYS A 58 8.06 -10.49 -29.82
CA LYS A 58 7.47 -9.30 -30.46
C LYS A 58 6.28 -8.75 -29.67
N LYS A 59 5.43 -9.62 -29.10
CA LYS A 59 4.32 -9.18 -28.24
C LYS A 59 4.82 -8.56 -26.93
N ARG A 60 5.91 -9.08 -26.33
CA ARG A 60 6.54 -8.51 -25.13
C ARG A 60 7.10 -7.11 -25.39
N GLU A 61 7.85 -6.95 -26.47
CA GLU A 61 8.37 -5.64 -26.90
C GLU A 61 7.24 -4.64 -27.16
N LYS A 62 6.13 -5.11 -27.77
CA LYS A 62 4.94 -4.30 -28.02
C LYS A 62 4.27 -3.84 -26.72
N ALA A 63 4.15 -4.72 -25.72
CA ALA A 63 3.59 -4.37 -24.41
C ALA A 63 4.44 -3.29 -23.73
N LEU A 64 5.75 -3.50 -23.66
CA LEU A 64 6.69 -2.57 -23.02
C LEU A 64 6.72 -1.21 -23.72
N PHE A 65 6.79 -1.21 -25.05
CA PHE A 65 6.73 0.01 -25.85
C PHE A 65 5.42 0.78 -25.62
N THR A 66 4.30 0.06 -25.52
CA THR A 66 3.00 0.69 -25.24
C THR A 66 3.03 1.39 -23.88
N ILE A 67 3.54 0.72 -22.83
CA ILE A 67 3.75 1.32 -21.49
C ILE A 67 4.59 2.60 -21.59
N TYR A 68 5.67 2.60 -22.37
CA TYR A 68 6.53 3.77 -22.56
C TYR A 68 5.82 4.97 -23.20
N GLN A 69 4.90 4.73 -24.13
CA GLN A 69 4.12 5.81 -24.74
C GLN A 69 3.14 6.48 -23.75
N GLY A 70 2.71 5.73 -22.73
CA GLY A 70 1.76 6.20 -21.73
C GLY A 70 2.38 7.02 -20.61
N VAL A 71 3.71 7.17 -20.53
CA VAL A 71 4.38 7.83 -19.40
C VAL A 71 5.12 9.10 -19.83
N ASP A 72 5.42 9.97 -18.86
CA ASP A 72 6.30 11.12 -19.07
C ASP A 72 7.78 10.73 -18.94
N GLU A 73 8.69 11.66 -19.26
CA GLU A 73 10.13 11.37 -19.26
C GLU A 73 10.66 10.97 -17.88
N THR A 74 10.14 11.60 -16.82
CA THR A 74 10.53 11.31 -15.45
C THR A 74 10.12 9.89 -15.05
N THR A 75 8.89 9.50 -15.36
CA THR A 75 8.38 8.16 -15.10
C THR A 75 9.02 7.12 -16.00
N PHE A 76 9.32 7.47 -17.25
CA PHE A 76 10.06 6.59 -18.16
C PHE A 76 11.40 6.18 -17.55
N LYS A 77 12.18 7.13 -17.05
CA LYS A 77 13.47 6.86 -16.36
C LYS A 77 13.32 5.95 -15.13
N LEU A 78 12.17 5.97 -14.47
CA LEU A 78 11.87 5.09 -13.34
C LEU A 78 11.68 3.63 -13.81
N ILE A 79 10.92 3.44 -14.88
CA ILE A 79 10.60 2.10 -15.40
C ILE A 79 11.66 1.53 -16.36
N THR A 80 12.65 2.32 -16.80
CA THR A 80 13.76 1.81 -17.63
C THR A 80 14.63 0.76 -16.94
N LEU A 81 14.53 0.62 -15.61
CA LEU A 81 15.19 -0.44 -14.86
C LEU A 81 14.45 -1.79 -14.92
N ALA A 82 13.20 -1.80 -15.38
CA ALA A 82 12.42 -3.02 -15.56
C ALA A 82 12.90 -3.79 -16.81
N ILE A 83 13.06 -5.10 -16.65
CA ILE A 83 13.40 -6.04 -17.72
C ILE A 83 12.12 -6.47 -18.46
N THR A 84 10.96 -6.44 -17.79
CA THR A 84 9.68 -6.90 -18.35
C THR A 84 8.57 -5.84 -18.28
N SER A 85 7.56 -5.98 -19.15
CA SER A 85 6.36 -5.13 -19.12
C SER A 85 5.58 -5.27 -17.80
N GLN A 86 5.61 -6.45 -17.19
CA GLN A 86 5.04 -6.72 -15.87
C GLN A 86 5.77 -5.95 -14.77
N GLU A 87 7.11 -6.04 -14.72
CA GLU A 87 7.91 -5.27 -13.75
C GLU A 87 7.70 -3.77 -13.91
N ALA A 88 7.66 -3.28 -15.15
CA ALA A 88 7.36 -1.88 -15.44
C ALA A 88 5.97 -1.50 -14.90
N TRP A 89 4.95 -2.35 -15.12
CA TRP A 89 3.59 -2.12 -14.65
C TRP A 89 3.49 -2.10 -13.11
N GLU A 90 4.15 -3.03 -12.43
CA GLU A 90 4.20 -3.09 -10.96
C GLU A 90 4.92 -1.88 -10.35
N ILE A 91 6.03 -1.43 -10.95
CA ILE A 91 6.70 -0.19 -10.52
C ILE A 91 5.74 1.00 -10.61
N LEU A 92 4.97 1.12 -11.70
CA LEU A 92 3.99 2.20 -11.86
C LEU A 92 2.88 2.10 -10.82
N LYS A 93 2.35 0.90 -10.58
CA LYS A 93 1.32 0.64 -9.57
C LYS A 93 1.78 1.02 -8.17
N ILE A 94 2.95 0.55 -7.75
CA ILE A 94 3.53 0.89 -6.43
C ILE A 94 3.74 2.40 -6.30
N THR A 95 4.27 3.03 -7.35
CA THR A 95 4.63 4.46 -7.32
C THR A 95 3.41 5.38 -7.28
N TYR A 96 2.32 5.01 -7.97
CA TYR A 96 1.22 5.93 -8.27
C TYR A 96 -0.15 5.51 -7.73
N ASP A 97 -0.41 4.22 -7.51
CA ASP A 97 -1.68 3.74 -6.93
C ASP A 97 -1.77 4.02 -5.41
N GLY A 98 -0.62 4.32 -4.79
CA GLY A 98 -0.60 4.84 -3.43
C GLY A 98 -0.89 3.80 -2.34
N VAL A 99 -0.76 2.49 -2.64
CA VAL A 99 -0.83 1.41 -1.64
C VAL A 99 0.13 1.67 -0.47
N ASP A 100 1.18 2.49 -0.67
CA ASP A 100 2.08 2.92 0.38
C ASP A 100 1.79 4.29 1.00
N LYS A 101 1.02 5.22 0.42
CA LYS A 101 0.85 6.55 1.06
C LYS A 101 0.01 6.46 2.33
N GLU A 102 -1.15 5.81 2.25
CA GLU A 102 -2.05 5.64 3.40
C GLU A 102 -1.44 4.69 4.44
N LYS A 103 -0.83 3.57 4.00
CA LYS A 103 -0.11 2.65 4.88
C LYS A 103 1.12 3.29 5.52
N LYS A 104 1.88 4.12 4.81
CA LYS A 104 3.04 4.85 5.35
C LYS A 104 2.60 5.90 6.36
N ILE A 105 1.51 6.62 6.11
CA ILE A 105 0.92 7.55 7.09
C ILE A 105 0.52 6.76 8.34
N LEU A 106 -0.21 5.65 8.19
CA LEU A 106 -0.60 4.79 9.31
C LEU A 106 0.62 4.26 10.10
N LEU A 107 1.64 3.75 9.41
CA LEU A 107 2.87 3.24 10.02
C LEU A 107 3.66 4.36 10.73
N GLN A 108 3.73 5.56 10.15
CA GLN A 108 4.36 6.72 10.79
C GLN A 108 3.58 7.17 12.04
N THR A 109 2.25 7.18 11.98
CA THR A 109 1.40 7.46 13.14
C THR A 109 1.61 6.43 14.24
N LEU A 110 1.59 5.13 13.91
CA LEU A 110 1.82 4.04 14.88
C LEU A 110 3.21 4.12 15.51
N ARG A 111 4.24 4.43 14.72
CA ARG A 111 5.61 4.63 15.21
C ARG A 111 5.70 5.82 16.17
N ALA A 112 5.09 6.96 15.84
CA ALA A 112 5.06 8.12 16.72
C ALA A 112 4.35 7.82 18.05
N GLN A 113 3.25 7.07 18.03
CA GLN A 113 2.56 6.62 19.24
C GLN A 113 3.44 5.69 20.09
N PHE A 114 4.13 4.74 19.45
CA PHE A 114 5.04 3.84 20.15
C PHE A 114 6.24 4.56 20.76
N GLU A 115 6.84 5.50 20.04
CA GLU A 115 7.93 6.32 20.55
C GLU A 115 7.47 7.18 21.74
N ALA A 116 6.27 7.77 21.68
CA ALA A 116 5.69 8.48 22.82
C ALA A 116 5.51 7.58 24.05
N LEU A 117 5.05 6.34 23.86
CA LEU A 117 4.96 5.34 24.93
C LEU A 117 6.33 4.94 25.50
N GLN A 118 7.38 4.90 24.65
CA GLN A 118 8.75 4.62 25.08
C GLN A 118 9.44 5.79 25.78
N GLN A 119 9.03 7.04 25.51
CA GLN A 119 9.61 8.20 26.17
C GLN A 119 9.13 8.36 27.62
N GLU A 120 7.93 7.85 27.96
CA GLU A 120 7.39 7.95 29.33
C GLU A 120 6.90 6.62 29.94
N PRO A 121 7.71 5.54 29.93
CA PRO A 121 7.36 4.29 30.58
C PRO A 121 7.22 4.49 32.09
N SER A 122 7.99 5.42 32.67
CA SER A 122 7.92 5.79 34.08
C SER A 122 6.60 6.44 34.45
N LYS A 123 5.99 7.28 33.59
CA LYS A 123 4.68 7.87 33.89
C LYS A 123 3.57 6.85 33.79
N LEU A 124 3.59 5.97 32.78
CA LEU A 124 2.62 4.89 32.68
C LEU A 124 2.70 3.95 33.89
N ILE A 125 3.91 3.51 34.23
CA ILE A 125 4.14 2.65 35.39
C ILE A 125 3.71 3.37 36.68
N PHE A 126 4.06 4.66 36.84
CA PHE A 126 3.66 5.46 37.99
C PHE A 126 2.15 5.66 38.09
N ASP A 127 1.45 5.87 36.99
CA ASP A 127 -0.02 5.95 36.94
C ASP A 127 -0.67 4.62 37.34
N TYR A 128 -0.13 3.49 36.86
CA TYR A 128 -0.61 2.16 37.25
C TYR A 128 -0.35 1.87 38.73
N PHE A 129 0.84 2.20 39.25
CA PHE A 129 1.15 2.04 40.67
C PHE A 129 0.30 2.98 41.54
N SER A 130 0.09 4.23 41.12
CA SER A 130 -0.75 5.18 41.85
C SER A 130 -2.20 4.70 41.94
N ARG A 131 -2.74 4.13 40.85
CA ARG A 131 -4.07 3.49 40.85
C ARG A 131 -4.13 2.26 41.73
N PHE A 132 -3.08 1.45 41.72
CA PHE A 132 -2.99 0.25 42.56
C PHE A 132 -2.90 0.62 44.04
N ASP A 133 -2.03 1.56 44.41
CA ASP A 133 -1.87 2.06 45.77
C ASP A 133 -3.19 2.66 46.28
N PHE A 134 -3.91 3.41 45.45
CA PHE A 134 -5.24 3.91 45.80
C PHE A 134 -6.23 2.78 46.10
N ILE A 135 -6.28 1.74 45.25
CA ILE A 135 -7.14 0.57 45.47
C ILE A 135 -6.76 -0.14 46.78
N VAL A 136 -5.46 -0.33 47.04
CA VAL A 136 -4.97 -0.95 48.27
C VAL A 136 -5.36 -0.13 49.50
N VAL A 137 -5.16 1.20 49.47
CA VAL A 137 -5.56 2.10 50.55
C VAL A 137 -7.07 2.06 50.78
N ALA A 138 -7.88 2.12 49.73
CA ALA A 138 -9.34 2.02 49.84
C ALA A 138 -9.78 0.69 50.45
N ILE A 139 -9.13 -0.42 50.09
CA ILE A 139 -9.39 -1.75 50.66
C ILE A 139 -8.99 -1.79 52.15
N GLU A 140 -7.80 -1.29 52.50
CA GLU A 140 -7.28 -1.28 53.87
C GLU A 140 -8.10 -0.39 54.81
N GLU A 141 -8.54 0.78 54.34
CA GLU A 141 -9.39 1.69 55.12
C GLU A 141 -10.80 1.13 55.33
N SER A 142 -11.33 0.38 54.36
CA SER A 142 -12.68 -0.18 54.43
C SER A 142 -12.85 -1.32 55.42
N LYS A 143 -11.76 -2.02 55.76
CA LYS A 143 -11.69 -3.19 56.66
C LYS A 143 -12.65 -4.35 56.35
N ASP A 144 -13.44 -4.30 55.28
CA ASP A 144 -14.32 -5.39 54.86
C ASP A 144 -14.65 -5.30 53.36
N LEU A 145 -14.01 -6.17 52.57
CA LEU A 145 -14.19 -6.23 51.11
C LEU A 145 -15.59 -6.71 50.69
N GLU A 146 -16.35 -7.31 51.61
CA GLU A 146 -17.69 -7.84 51.34
C GLU A 146 -18.80 -6.77 51.37
N VAL A 147 -18.50 -5.56 51.88
CA VAL A 147 -19.54 -4.53 52.15
C VAL A 147 -19.45 -3.33 51.19
N MET A 148 -18.31 -3.10 50.51
CA MET A 148 -18.15 -1.92 49.66
C MET A 148 -18.76 -2.13 48.27
N ALA A 149 -19.70 -1.26 47.88
CA ALA A 149 -20.29 -1.28 46.55
C ALA A 149 -19.28 -0.78 45.50
N VAL A 150 -19.26 -1.41 44.32
CA VAL A 150 -18.40 -1.02 43.17
C VAL A 150 -18.57 0.46 42.80
N GLU A 151 -19.75 1.02 43.06
CA GLU A 151 -20.09 2.42 42.84
C GLU A 151 -19.30 3.40 43.73
N GLU A 152 -19.03 3.03 44.99
CA GLU A 152 -18.22 3.83 45.92
C GLU A 152 -16.74 3.81 45.51
N LEU A 153 -16.26 2.63 45.08
CA LEU A 153 -14.91 2.47 44.52
C LEU A 153 -14.70 3.31 43.25
N MET A 154 -15.68 3.31 42.34
CA MET A 154 -15.62 4.14 41.15
C MET A 154 -15.72 5.63 41.49
N GLY A 155 -16.61 6.03 42.40
CA GLY A 155 -16.81 7.42 42.80
C GLY A 155 -15.52 8.11 43.31
N GLY A 156 -14.70 7.40 44.10
CA GLY A 156 -13.39 7.90 44.53
C GLY A 156 -12.38 8.03 43.38
N LEU A 157 -12.46 7.14 42.39
CA LEU A 157 -11.59 7.09 41.21
C LEU A 157 -11.84 8.23 40.20
N TRP A 158 -13.06 8.75 40.12
CA TRP A 158 -13.42 9.87 39.24
C TRP A 158 -13.26 11.25 39.91
N SER A 159 -12.95 11.29 41.21
CA SER A 159 -12.83 12.53 42.00
C SER A 159 -11.39 13.10 42.05
N ILE A 160 -10.42 12.43 41.41
CA ILE A 160 -9.01 12.86 41.28
C ILE A 160 -8.73 13.18 39.80
#